data_AF-A0A2A4ZZ60-F1
#
_entry.id   AF-A0A2A4ZZ60-F1
#
_cell.length_a   1.000
_cell.length_b   1.000
_cell.length_c   1.000
_cell.angle_alpha   90.00
_cell.angle_beta   90.00
_cell.angle_gamma   90.00
#
_symmetry.space_group_name_H-M   'P 1'
#
loop_
_entity.id
_entity.type
_entity.pdbx_description
1 polymer ?
#
loop_
_entity_poly.entity_id
_entity_poly.type
_entity_poly.pdbx_seq_one_letter_code
_entity_poly.pdbx_strand_id
1 'polypeptide(L)'
;MGQQMRDWVAMSWWMPSMSPEDTAEEVKVAVERGYRSLKCKGRAFVDVVEQARAIQEVAPPDFRVEFDFNGALICVENAVPILRELEKYPVVKGIEEPIFAHDIEGWRRLHNQIRIPFYLHGVSVLTEGASR
;
A
#
# COMPACT_ATOMS: atom_id res chain seq x y z
N MET A 1 -17.54 14.53 19.51
CA MET A 1 -17.93 13.32 18.75
C MET A 1 -19.38 12.98 19.09
N GLY A 2 -20.13 12.39 18.15
CA GLY A 2 -21.58 12.09 18.27
C GLY A 2 -21.87 10.69 18.82
N GLN A 3 -23.08 10.17 18.55
CA GLN A 3 -23.54 8.85 18.99
C GLN A 3 -22.72 7.70 18.37
N GLN A 4 -22.55 6.62 19.14
CA GLN A 4 -21.91 5.39 18.68
C GLN A 4 -22.71 4.75 17.52
N MET A 5 -22.03 4.49 16.40
CA MET A 5 -22.62 3.92 15.18
C MET A 5 -22.24 2.45 14.94
N ARG A 6 -21.28 1.91 15.69
CA ARG A 6 -20.82 0.52 15.59
C ARG A 6 -20.14 0.08 16.88
N ASP A 7 -20.25 -1.20 17.21
CA ASP A 7 -19.68 -1.79 18.42
C ASP A 7 -18.27 -2.33 18.20
N TRP A 8 -17.90 -2.61 16.96
CA TRP A 8 -16.58 -3.10 16.60
C TRP A 8 -16.16 -2.63 15.19
N VAL A 9 -14.86 -2.71 14.92
CA VAL A 9 -14.25 -2.44 13.61
C VAL A 9 -13.25 -3.53 13.28
N ALA A 10 -13.12 -3.84 11.99
CA ALA A 10 -12.05 -4.71 11.54
C ALA A 10 -10.70 -4.00 11.73
N MET A 11 -9.71 -4.75 12.22
CA MET A 11 -8.33 -4.31 12.34
C MET A 11 -7.48 -4.98 11.25
N SER A 12 -6.54 -4.22 10.68
CA SER A 12 -5.57 -4.74 9.74
C SER A 12 -4.30 -5.17 10.48
N TRP A 13 -3.68 -6.26 10.03
CA TRP A 13 -2.32 -6.60 10.41
C TRP A 13 -1.34 -5.53 9.88
N TRP A 14 -0.20 -5.37 10.52
CA TRP A 14 0.85 -4.46 10.09
C TRP A 14 2.18 -5.19 10.08
N MET A 15 2.95 -5.04 9.01
CA MET A 15 4.31 -5.59 8.95
C MET A 15 5.29 -4.64 8.24
N PRO A 16 6.59 -4.71 8.59
CA PRO A 16 7.62 -3.98 7.86
C PRO A 16 7.84 -4.59 6.47
N SER A 17 8.74 -4.00 5.67
CA SER A 17 9.18 -4.62 4.41
C SER A 17 10.19 -5.72 4.75
N MET A 18 9.97 -6.92 4.22
CA MET A 18 10.76 -8.13 4.46
C MET A 18 10.94 -8.90 3.15
N SER A 19 11.80 -9.92 3.13
CA SER A 19 11.94 -10.80 1.96
C SER A 19 10.58 -11.39 1.54
N PRO A 20 10.37 -11.79 0.27
CA PRO A 20 9.13 -12.46 -0.15
C PRO A 20 8.83 -13.72 0.67
N GLU A 21 9.85 -14.47 1.07
CA GLU A 21 9.73 -15.66 1.91
C GLU A 21 9.21 -15.32 3.31
N ASP A 22 9.84 -14.35 3.98
CA ASP A 22 9.40 -13.90 5.32
C ASP A 22 8.01 -13.24 5.26
N THR A 23 7.72 -12.53 4.16
CA THR A 23 6.41 -11.93 3.89
C THR A 23 5.32 -13.02 3.83
N ALA A 24 5.58 -14.14 3.16
CA ALA A 24 4.64 -15.24 3.07
C ALA A 24 4.38 -15.90 4.43
N GLU A 25 5.43 -16.11 5.23
CA GLU A 25 5.29 -16.66 6.58
C GLU A 25 4.50 -15.72 7.50
N GLU A 26 4.76 -14.41 7.44
CA GLU A 26 4.03 -13.42 8.23
C GLU A 26 2.53 -13.36 7.86
N VAL A 27 2.20 -13.49 6.57
CA VAL A 27 0.80 -13.57 6.11
C VAL A 27 0.10 -14.79 6.68
N LYS A 28 0.75 -15.97 6.70
CA LYS A 28 0.17 -17.18 7.28
C LYS A 28 -0.16 -16.97 8.76
N VAL A 29 0.77 -16.36 9.51
CA VAL A 29 0.57 -16.01 10.93
C VAL A 29 -0.63 -15.05 11.10
N ALA A 30 -0.72 -14.01 10.27
CA ALA A 30 -1.83 -13.06 10.32
C ALA A 30 -3.18 -13.74 10.04
N VAL A 31 -3.24 -14.61 9.03
CA VAL A 31 -4.45 -15.36 8.65
C VAL A 31 -4.88 -16.32 9.76
N GLU A 32 -3.93 -17.05 10.36
CA GLU A 32 -4.17 -17.96 11.49
C GLU A 32 -4.76 -17.21 12.70
N ARG A 33 -4.29 -15.98 12.94
CA ARG A 33 -4.81 -15.08 13.99
C ARG A 33 -6.15 -14.43 13.65
N GLY A 34 -6.75 -14.76 12.51
CA GLY A 34 -8.07 -14.29 12.09
C GLY A 34 -8.06 -12.97 11.32
N TYR A 35 -6.90 -12.43 10.96
CA TYR A 35 -6.83 -11.21 10.14
C TYR A 35 -7.19 -11.52 8.68
N ARG A 36 -7.81 -10.55 8.03
CA ARG A 36 -8.16 -10.58 6.59
C ARG A 36 -7.60 -9.41 5.81
N SER A 37 -6.84 -8.55 6.48
CA SER A 37 -6.14 -7.46 5.83
C SER A 37 -4.79 -7.20 6.46
N LEU A 38 -3.91 -6.63 5.66
CA LEU A 38 -2.51 -6.40 5.94
C LEU A 38 -2.12 -5.02 5.39
N LYS A 39 -1.32 -4.28 6.16
CA LYS A 39 -0.53 -3.16 5.69
C LYS A 39 0.95 -3.56 5.66
N CYS A 40 1.59 -3.44 4.51
CA CYS A 40 3.00 -3.77 4.31
C CYS A 40 3.77 -2.52 3.88
N LYS A 41 4.96 -2.30 4.42
CA LYS A 41 5.83 -1.23 3.90
C LYS A 41 6.42 -1.65 2.55
N GLY A 42 6.32 -0.78 1.55
CA GLY A 42 7.05 -0.88 0.28
C GLY A 42 8.37 -0.11 0.39
N ARG A 43 9.51 -0.76 0.14
CA ARG A 43 10.85 -0.17 0.27
C ARG A 43 11.76 -0.67 -0.83
N ALA A 44 12.73 0.16 -1.24
CA ALA A 44 13.60 -0.12 -2.38
C ALA A 44 14.52 -1.35 -2.23
N PHE A 45 14.68 -1.89 -1.01
CA PHE A 45 15.54 -3.05 -0.77
C PHE A 45 14.86 -4.40 -1.06
N VAL A 46 13.53 -4.44 -1.24
CA VAL A 46 12.79 -5.63 -1.68
C VAL A 46 11.88 -5.26 -2.85
N ASP A 47 11.77 -6.14 -3.83
CA ASP A 47 10.78 -5.98 -4.90
C ASP A 47 9.36 -6.21 -4.35
N VAL A 48 8.58 -5.13 -4.34
CA VAL A 48 7.19 -5.14 -3.87
C VAL A 48 6.28 -6.02 -4.74
N VAL A 49 6.62 -6.24 -6.01
CA VAL A 49 5.87 -7.13 -6.91
C VAL A 49 6.05 -8.58 -6.50
N GLU A 50 7.28 -8.97 -6.14
CA GLU A 50 7.56 -10.30 -5.58
C GLU A 50 6.86 -10.50 -4.23
N GLN A 51 6.79 -9.47 -3.39
CA GLN A 51 5.98 -9.53 -2.16
C GLN A 51 4.49 -9.71 -2.47
N ALA A 52 3.92 -8.96 -3.42
CA ALA A 52 2.53 -9.11 -3.81
C ALA A 52 2.21 -10.52 -4.32
N ARG A 53 3.12 -11.10 -5.12
CA ARG A 53 3.03 -12.49 -5.59
C ARG A 53 3.05 -13.48 -4.42
N ALA A 54 4.02 -13.36 -3.52
CA ALA A 54 4.15 -14.23 -2.36
C ALA A 54 2.91 -14.19 -1.45
N ILE A 55 2.35 -12.98 -1.22
CA ILE A 55 1.11 -12.80 -0.45
C ILE A 55 -0.07 -13.49 -1.18
N GLN A 56 -0.23 -13.26 -2.49
CA GLN A 56 -1.31 -13.84 -3.30
C GLN A 56 -1.31 -15.38 -3.26
N GLU A 57 -0.13 -16.00 -3.23
CA GLU A 57 0.03 -17.45 -3.23
C GLU A 57 -0.42 -18.12 -1.93
N VAL A 58 -0.25 -17.45 -0.78
CA VAL A 58 -0.53 -18.05 0.54
C VAL A 58 -1.79 -17.53 1.22
N ALA A 59 -2.27 -16.35 0.81
CA ALA A 59 -3.43 -15.73 1.44
C ALA A 59 -4.76 -16.33 0.95
N PRO A 60 -5.80 -16.39 1.79
CA PRO A 60 -7.12 -16.79 1.34
C PRO A 60 -7.72 -15.77 0.34
N PRO A 61 -8.70 -16.16 -0.50
CA PRO A 61 -9.21 -15.30 -1.58
C PRO A 61 -9.81 -13.95 -1.14
N ASP A 62 -10.25 -13.83 0.10
CA ASP A 62 -10.82 -12.63 0.70
C ASP A 62 -9.77 -11.72 1.39
N PHE A 63 -8.51 -12.16 1.49
CA PHE A 63 -7.45 -11.39 2.10
C PHE A 63 -7.02 -10.22 1.22
N ARG A 64 -6.64 -9.09 1.83
CA ARG A 64 -6.22 -7.89 1.10
C ARG A 64 -4.98 -7.24 1.70
N VAL A 65 -4.06 -6.76 0.85
CA VAL A 65 -2.88 -6.01 1.24
C VAL A 65 -2.93 -4.56 0.75
N GLU A 66 -2.49 -3.65 1.60
CA GLU A 66 -2.20 -2.26 1.27
C GLU A 66 -0.69 -2.04 1.39
N PHE A 67 -0.06 -1.51 0.34
CA PHE A 67 1.37 -1.19 0.34
C PHE A 67 1.60 0.29 0.64
N ASP A 68 2.40 0.57 1.66
CA ASP A 68 2.74 1.92 2.11
C ASP A 68 4.20 2.25 1.79
N PHE A 69 4.39 3.13 0.83
CA PHE A 69 5.69 3.52 0.31
C PHE A 69 6.29 4.72 1.05
N ASN A 70 5.50 5.55 1.74
CA ASN A 70 5.94 6.84 2.30
C ASN A 70 6.78 7.68 1.32
N GLY A 71 6.33 7.77 0.08
CA GLY A 71 6.98 8.51 -1.00
C GLY A 71 8.21 7.81 -1.59
N ALA A 72 8.46 6.54 -1.28
CA ALA A 72 9.67 5.84 -1.72
C ALA A 72 9.80 5.65 -3.24
N LEU A 73 8.72 5.78 -4.02
CA LEU A 73 8.81 5.79 -5.49
C LEU A 73 9.16 7.18 -6.03
N ILE A 74 9.21 8.21 -5.18
CA ILE A 74 9.71 9.56 -5.45
C ILE A 74 8.78 10.36 -6.39
N CYS A 75 8.61 9.91 -7.64
CA CYS A 75 7.83 10.59 -8.67
C CYS A 75 7.02 9.60 -9.53
N VAL A 76 6.12 10.14 -10.34
CA VAL A 76 5.18 9.35 -11.14
C VAL A 76 5.87 8.46 -12.19
N GLU A 77 7.00 8.89 -12.75
CA GLU A 77 7.78 8.13 -13.75
C GLU A 77 8.29 6.80 -13.19
N ASN A 78 8.75 6.82 -11.93
CA ASN A 78 9.21 5.63 -11.23
C ASN A 78 8.03 4.78 -10.75
N ALA A 79 6.94 5.42 -10.32
CA ALA A 79 5.81 4.74 -9.73
C ALA A 79 5.00 3.94 -10.76
N VAL A 80 4.66 4.53 -11.91
CA VAL A 80 3.73 3.91 -12.89
C VAL A 80 4.14 2.49 -13.32
N PRO A 81 5.41 2.20 -13.68
CA PRO A 81 5.83 0.86 -14.07
C PRO A 81 5.56 -0.18 -12.97
N ILE A 82 5.93 0.13 -11.72
CA ILE A 82 5.77 -0.77 -10.58
C ILE A 82 4.30 -0.99 -10.25
N LEU A 83 3.50 0.10 -10.23
CA LEU A 83 2.10 0.03 -9.88
C LEU A 83 1.27 -0.74 -10.91
N ARG A 84 1.62 -0.68 -12.20
CA ARG A 84 0.99 -1.51 -13.24
C ARG A 84 1.28 -3.00 -13.08
N GLU A 85 2.46 -3.36 -12.57
CA GLU A 85 2.74 -4.76 -12.25
C GLU A 85 1.92 -5.21 -11.04
N LEU A 86 1.76 -4.35 -10.02
CA LEU A 86 0.90 -4.64 -8.86
C LEU A 86 -0.59 -4.80 -9.23
N GLU A 87 -1.08 -4.17 -10.29
CA GLU A 87 -2.47 -4.33 -10.77
C GLU A 87 -2.81 -5.77 -11.17
N LYS A 88 -1.80 -6.58 -11.48
CA LYS A 88 -1.97 -7.99 -11.86
C LYS A 88 -2.32 -8.89 -10.68
N TYR A 89 -2.23 -8.38 -9.45
CA TYR A 89 -2.42 -9.14 -8.21
C TYR A 89 -3.69 -8.68 -7.47
N PRO A 90 -4.82 -9.42 -7.59
CA PRO A 90 -6.07 -9.07 -6.91
C PRO A 90 -5.99 -8.94 -5.38
N VAL A 91 -4.95 -9.50 -4.75
CA VAL A 91 -4.72 -9.33 -3.31
C VAL A 91 -4.38 -7.88 -2.95
N VAL A 92 -3.83 -7.11 -3.89
CA VAL A 92 -3.47 -5.70 -3.68
C VAL A 92 -4.72 -4.82 -3.73
N LYS A 93 -5.09 -4.28 -2.56
CA LYS A 93 -6.28 -3.44 -2.38
C LYS A 93 -5.97 -1.95 -2.56
N GLY A 94 -4.76 -1.51 -2.23
CA GLY A 94 -4.47 -0.09 -2.20
C GLY A 94 -3.00 0.24 -2.05
N ILE A 95 -2.68 1.47 -2.44
CA ILE A 95 -1.32 2.02 -2.43
C ILE A 95 -1.34 3.32 -1.61
N GLU A 96 -0.61 3.33 -0.51
CA GLU A 96 -0.45 4.50 0.35
C GLU A 96 0.85 5.24 -0.01
N GLU A 97 0.69 6.52 -0.35
CA GLU A 97 1.77 7.47 -0.58
C GLU A 97 2.91 6.90 -1.46
N PRO A 98 2.65 6.50 -2.73
CA PRO A 98 3.69 5.96 -3.61
C PRO A 98 4.79 6.99 -3.90
N ILE A 99 4.39 8.25 -4.13
CA ILE A 99 5.25 9.37 -4.48
C ILE A 99 5.17 10.46 -3.40
N PHE A 100 5.98 11.51 -3.52
CA PHE A 100 5.91 12.62 -2.57
C PHE A 100 4.52 13.27 -2.56
N ALA A 101 4.01 13.54 -1.35
CA ALA A 101 2.67 14.09 -1.14
C ALA A 101 2.43 15.43 -1.89
N HIS A 102 3.48 16.26 -2.03
CA HIS A 102 3.40 17.57 -2.68
C HIS A 102 3.41 17.53 -4.21
N ASP A 103 3.65 16.38 -4.85
CA ASP A 103 3.68 16.24 -6.30
C ASP A 103 2.26 16.11 -6.88
N ILE A 104 1.51 17.22 -6.85
CA ILE A 104 0.10 17.27 -7.27
C ILE A 104 -0.09 16.77 -8.71
N GLU A 105 0.80 17.14 -9.63
CA GLU A 105 0.70 16.71 -11.02
C GLU A 105 1.03 15.21 -11.17
N GLY A 106 2.01 14.71 -10.41
CA GLY A 106 2.28 13.28 -10.30
C GLY A 106 1.05 12.50 -9.84
N TRP A 107 0.37 12.96 -8.78
CA TRP A 107 -0.87 12.36 -8.28
C TRP A 107 -1.99 12.39 -9.32
N ARG A 108 -2.17 13.51 -10.04
CA ARG A 108 -3.14 13.62 -11.14
C ARG A 108 -2.87 12.58 -12.22
N ARG A 109 -1.60 12.42 -12.62
CA ARG A 109 -1.18 11.44 -13.62
C ARG A 109 -1.33 10.00 -13.13
N LEU A 110 -1.10 9.72 -11.85
CA LEU A 110 -1.34 8.41 -11.25
C LEU A 110 -2.81 8.03 -11.33
N HIS A 111 -3.72 8.91 -10.90
CA HIS A 111 -5.17 8.66 -10.97
C HIS A 111 -5.70 8.43 -12.39
N ASN A 112 -5.05 9.00 -13.41
CA ASN A 112 -5.42 8.78 -14.81
C ASN A 112 -4.92 7.44 -15.37
N GLN A 113 -3.89 6.84 -14.77
CA GLN A 113 -3.17 5.70 -15.36
C GLN A 113 -3.27 4.40 -14.57
N ILE A 114 -3.54 4.49 -13.26
CA ILE A 114 -3.57 3.35 -12.34
C ILE A 114 -4.98 3.24 -11.73
N ARG A 115 -5.49 2.01 -11.66
CA ARG A 115 -6.82 1.67 -11.15
C ARG A 115 -6.82 1.30 -9.67
N ILE A 116 -5.67 0.88 -9.12
CA ILE A 116 -5.55 0.59 -7.70
C ILE A 116 -5.88 1.87 -6.90
N PRO A 117 -6.73 1.80 -5.86
CA PRO A 117 -7.00 2.91 -4.97
C PRO A 117 -5.73 3.48 -4.33
N PHE A 118 -5.72 4.79 -4.17
CA PHE A 118 -4.64 5.52 -3.53
C PHE A 118 -5.05 6.09 -2.17
N TYR A 119 -4.11 6.09 -1.22
CA TYR A 119 -4.26 6.70 0.10
C TYR A 119 -3.12 7.69 0.35
N LEU A 120 -3.41 8.72 1.13
CA LEU A 120 -2.46 9.76 1.50
C LEU A 120 -2.32 9.81 3.02
N HIS A 121 -1.08 9.70 3.51
CA HIS A 121 -0.78 9.68 4.95
C HIS A 121 -0.62 11.11 5.52
N GLY A 122 0.12 11.97 4.82
CA GLY A 122 0.58 13.25 5.36
C GLY A 122 -0.54 14.27 5.63
N VAL A 123 -0.47 14.91 6.81
CA VAL A 123 -1.36 15.99 7.27
C VAL A 123 -0.82 17.40 6.99
N SER A 124 0.31 17.50 6.29
CA SER A 124 1.02 18.77 5.99
C SER A 124 1.32 18.93 4.50
N VAL A 125 0.37 18.51 3.65
CA VAL A 125 0.49 18.52 2.17
C VAL A 125 0.21 19.92 1.57
N LEU A 126 -0.24 20.87 2.40
CA LEU A 126 -0.62 22.23 2.00
C LEU A 126 0.33 23.31 2.56
N THR A 127 1.62 23.02 2.71
CA THR A 127 2.60 24.11 2.85
C THR A 127 3.06 24.50 1.45
N GLU A 128 2.86 25.77 1.07
CA GLU A 128 3.46 26.34 -0.13
C GLU A 128 4.94 25.94 -0.16
N GLY A 129 5.36 25.25 -1.24
CA GLY A 129 6.75 24.88 -1.41
C GLY A 129 7.63 26.13 -1.32
N ALA A 130 8.84 25.99 -0.77
CA ALA A 130 9.76 27.12 -0.63
C ALA A 130 9.84 27.90 -1.95
N SER A 131 9.45 29.19 -1.89
CA SER A 131 9.60 30.12 -2.99
C SER A 131 11.05 30.10 -3.44
N ARG A 132 11.28 29.74 -4.71
CA ARG A 132 12.60 29.82 -5.34
C ARG A 132 13.12 31.24 -5.35
#